data_AF-A0A016QVB4-F1
#
_entry.id   AF-A0A016QVB4-F1
#
_cell.length_a   1.000
_cell.length_b   1.000
_cell.length_c   1.000
_cell.angle_alpha   90.00
_cell.angle_beta   90.00
_cell.angle_gamma   90.00
#
_symmetry.space_group_name_H-M   'P 1'
#
loop_
_entity.id
_entity.type
_entity.pdbx_description
1 polymer ?
#
loop_
_entity_poly.entity_id
_entity_poly.type
_entity_poly.pdbx_seq_one_letter_code
_entity_poly.pdbx_strand_id
1 'polypeptide(L)'
;MTAAPATPSRYVPERTCVACRRKRPQGEFVRLTRTADGWRVLPGDRTGRGAYVCADSPGCWQEKRLRRAFRGDAPAVSAALQAMNPTPPIPTHRTQPRISP
;
A
#
# COMPACT_ATOMS: atom_id res chain seq x y z
N MET A 1 -9.58 -28.21 -17.63
CA MET A 1 -8.75 -27.79 -16.47
C MET A 1 -7.36 -27.46 -17.02
N THR A 2 -7.18 -26.25 -17.53
CA THR A 2 -5.99 -25.89 -18.30
C THR A 2 -4.96 -25.26 -17.38
N ALA A 3 -3.97 -26.05 -16.96
CA ALA A 3 -2.80 -25.54 -16.26
C ALA A 3 -1.88 -24.84 -17.27
N ALA A 4 -1.60 -23.56 -17.04
CA ALA A 4 -0.71 -22.75 -17.88
C ALA A 4 0.77 -23.05 -17.55
N PRO A 5 1.69 -23.00 -18.53
CA PRO A 5 3.07 -23.46 -18.39
C PRO A 5 3.96 -22.46 -17.62
N ALA A 6 4.79 -22.96 -16.72
CA ALA A 6 5.78 -22.20 -15.96
C ALA A 6 7.01 -21.88 -16.83
N THR A 7 7.27 -20.61 -17.10
CA THR A 7 8.45 -20.09 -17.83
C THR A 7 9.61 -19.86 -16.83
N PRO A 8 10.90 -19.87 -17.26
CA PRO A 8 12.06 -19.99 -16.37
C PRO A 8 12.13 -18.82 -15.39
N SER A 9 12.58 -19.13 -14.17
CA SER A 9 12.62 -18.27 -12.98
C SER A 9 13.42 -16.98 -13.22
N ARG A 10 12.76 -16.00 -13.85
CA ARG A 10 13.21 -14.62 -13.84
C ARG A 10 13.30 -14.20 -12.37
N TYR A 11 14.45 -13.66 -11.96
CA TYR A 11 14.63 -13.10 -10.62
C TYR A 11 13.44 -12.18 -10.29
N VAL A 12 12.61 -12.59 -9.34
CA VAL A 12 11.47 -11.80 -8.91
C VAL A 12 12.00 -10.79 -7.91
N PRO A 13 12.02 -9.48 -8.25
CA PRO A 13 12.49 -8.48 -7.32
C PRO A 13 11.60 -8.47 -6.07
N GLU A 14 12.23 -8.69 -4.91
CA GLU A 14 11.55 -8.53 -3.64
C GLU A 14 11.49 -7.04 -3.26
N ARG A 15 10.36 -6.64 -2.69
CA ARG A 15 10.12 -5.27 -2.20
C ARG A 15 9.64 -5.32 -0.78
N THR A 16 9.86 -4.23 -0.06
CA THR A 16 9.45 -4.09 1.35
C THR A 16 8.26 -3.16 1.44
N CYS A 17 7.20 -3.60 2.12
CA CYS A 17 6.04 -2.76 2.40
C CYS A 17 6.43 -1.58 3.30
N VAL A 18 6.09 -0.35 2.93
CA VAL A 18 6.35 0.82 3.79
C VAL A 18 5.48 0.86 5.06
N ALA A 19 4.34 0.15 5.06
CA ALA A 19 3.43 0.08 6.20
C ALA A 19 3.75 -1.06 7.17
N CYS A 20 3.87 -2.31 6.67
CA CYS A 20 4.08 -3.49 7.51
C CYS A 20 5.52 -4.02 7.53
N ARG A 21 6.42 -3.44 6.70
CA ARG A 21 7.84 -3.83 6.58
C ARG A 21 8.10 -5.29 6.19
N ARG A 22 7.10 -6.01 5.68
CA ARG A 22 7.29 -7.36 5.12
C ARG A 22 7.90 -7.30 3.73
N LYS A 23 8.81 -8.24 3.45
CA LYS A 23 9.37 -8.50 2.12
C LYS A 23 8.47 -9.47 1.36
N ARG A 24 8.08 -9.13 0.14
CA ARG A 24 7.23 -9.96 -0.75
C ARG A 24 7.66 -9.73 -2.21
N PRO A 25 7.26 -10.58 -3.17
CA PRO A 25 7.52 -10.32 -4.59
C PRO A 25 6.85 -9.02 -5.06
N GLN A 26 7.50 -8.28 -5.96
CA GLN A 26 7.01 -6.98 -6.47
C GLN A 26 5.57 -7.01 -7.01
N GLY A 27 5.12 -8.15 -7.58
CA GLY A 27 3.77 -8.31 -8.11
C GLY A 27 2.65 -8.22 -7.06
N GLU A 28 2.97 -8.39 -5.78
CA GLU A 28 2.01 -8.31 -4.66
C GLU A 28 1.96 -6.92 -4.02
N PHE A 29 2.68 -5.96 -4.59
CA PHE A 29 2.72 -4.59 -4.13
C PHE A 29 2.09 -3.62 -5.12
N VAL A 30 1.29 -2.71 -4.59
CA VAL A 30 0.92 -1.48 -5.26
C VAL A 30 2.10 -0.52 -5.17
N ARG A 31 2.49 0.04 -6.32
CA ARG A 31 3.48 1.10 -6.39
C ARG A 31 2.81 2.47 -6.37
N LEU A 32 3.22 3.28 -5.41
CA LEU A 32 2.88 4.69 -5.30
C LEU A 32 4.06 5.52 -5.81
N THR A 33 3.77 6.52 -6.63
CA THR A 33 4.76 7.45 -7.17
C THR A 33 4.45 8.84 -6.65
N ARG A 34 5.49 9.55 -6.20
CA ARG A 34 5.36 10.95 -5.78
C ARG A 34 5.41 11.86 -7.01
N THR A 35 4.32 12.56 -7.28
CA THR A 35 4.18 13.62 -8.28
C THR A 35 4.24 15.00 -7.60
N ALA A 36 4.18 16.09 -8.38
CA ALA A 36 4.11 17.45 -7.85
C ALA A 36 2.86 17.70 -6.99
N ASP A 37 1.75 17.03 -7.31
CA ASP A 37 0.48 17.13 -6.59
C ASP A 37 0.38 16.23 -5.35
N GLY A 38 1.40 15.41 -5.07
CA GLY A 38 1.39 14.43 -3.98
C GLY A 38 1.62 13.00 -4.44
N TRP A 39 1.16 12.03 -3.67
CA TRP A 39 1.38 10.60 -3.98
C TRP A 39 0.19 10.01 -4.73
N ARG A 40 0.45 9.42 -5.89
CA ARG A 40 -0.56 8.75 -6.72
C ARG A 40 -0.16 7.32 -7.04
N VAL A 41 -1.16 6.47 -7.28
CA VAL A 41 -0.92 5.11 -7.76
C VAL A 41 -0.74 5.19 -9.27
N LEU A 42 0.48 4.97 -9.75
CA LEU A 42 0.80 5.05 -11.17
C LEU A 42 1.45 3.73 -11.63
N PRO A 43 0.86 3.04 -12.63
CA PRO A 43 1.50 1.91 -13.27
C PRO A 43 2.59 2.42 -14.21
N GLY A 44 3.82 1.94 -14.02
CA GLY A 44 4.86 2.03 -15.06
C GLY A 44 5.94 3.09 -14.87
N ASP A 45 5.65 4.28 -14.35
CA ASP A 45 6.66 5.34 -14.38
C ASP A 45 7.71 5.18 -13.27
N ARG A 46 8.92 4.75 -13.65
CA ARG A 46 10.06 4.56 -12.71
C ARG A 46 10.71 5.88 -12.29
N THR A 47 10.18 6.98 -12.77
CA THR A 47 10.74 8.31 -12.58
C THR A 47 10.28 8.87 -11.22
N GLY A 48 11.22 9.00 -10.28
CA GLY A 48 10.99 9.63 -8.97
C GLY A 48 10.94 8.70 -7.76
N ARG A 49 10.54 9.25 -6.60
CA ARG A 49 10.42 8.49 -5.34
C ARG A 49 9.21 7.56 -5.40
N GLY A 50 9.46 6.26 -5.41
CA GLY A 50 8.43 5.22 -5.35
C GLY A 50 8.32 4.60 -3.96
N ALA A 51 7.10 4.28 -3.54
CA ALA A 51 6.82 3.54 -2.32
C ALA A 51 5.95 2.32 -2.64
N TYR A 52 6.16 1.22 -1.91
CA TYR A 52 5.44 -0.04 -2.12
C TYR A 52 4.55 -0.35 -0.92
N VAL A 53 3.27 -0.64 -1.18
CA VAL A 53 2.27 -1.02 -0.17
C VAL A 53 1.59 -2.30 -0.62
N CYS A 54 1.32 -3.22 0.33
CA CYS A 54 0.69 -4.51 0.03
C CYS A 54 -0.64 -4.32 -0.71
N ALA A 55 -0.86 -5.03 -1.81
CA ALA A 55 -2.10 -4.95 -2.60
C ALA A 55 -3.26 -5.76 -1.98
N ASP A 56 -2.94 -6.78 -1.19
CA ASP A 56 -3.88 -7.75 -0.62
C ASP A 56 -4.24 -7.47 0.86
N SER A 57 -3.60 -6.47 1.46
CA SER A 57 -3.67 -6.23 2.91
C SER A 57 -4.29 -4.86 3.19
N PRO A 58 -5.63 -4.76 3.32
CA PRO A 58 -6.31 -3.47 3.58
C PRO A 58 -5.85 -2.81 4.88
N GLY A 59 -5.38 -3.60 5.86
CA GLY A 59 -4.77 -3.08 7.07
C GLY A 59 -3.49 -2.25 6.82
N CYS A 60 -2.79 -2.44 5.69
CA CYS A 60 -1.64 -1.62 5.31
C CYS A 60 -2.04 -0.25 4.73
N TRP A 61 -3.30 -0.08 4.34
CA TRP A 61 -3.81 1.15 3.72
C TRP A 61 -4.33 2.15 4.74
N GLN A 62 -4.38 1.79 6.02
CA GLN A 62 -4.82 2.69 7.07
C GLN A 62 -3.89 3.91 7.15
N GLU A 63 -4.49 5.10 7.13
CA GLU A 63 -3.80 6.37 7.25
C GLU A 63 -2.74 6.38 8.37
N LYS A 64 -3.07 5.85 9.56
CA LYS A 64 -2.13 5.80 10.70
C LYS A 64 -0.82 5.09 10.37
N ARG A 65 -0.86 4.00 9.59
CA ARG A 65 0.34 3.28 9.17
C ARG A 65 1.08 4.01 8.04
N LEU A 66 0.34 4.70 7.18
CA LEU A 66 0.86 5.47 6.07
C LEU A 66 1.50 6.80 6.50
N ARG A 67 1.04 7.43 7.60
CA ARG A 67 1.58 8.68 8.14
C ARG A 67 3.10 8.65 8.35
N ARG A 68 3.67 7.49 8.68
CA ARG A 68 5.12 7.36 8.84
C ARG A 68 5.89 7.50 7.52
N ALA A 69 5.33 7.00 6.42
CA ALA A 69 5.96 6.98 5.10
C ALA A 69 5.58 8.21 4.26
N PHE A 70 4.32 8.63 4.35
CA PHE A 70 3.71 9.64 3.49
C PHE A 70 3.41 10.96 4.23
N ARG A 71 3.57 11.01 5.56
CA ARG A 71 3.35 12.21 6.39
C ARG A 71 2.01 12.89 6.09
N GLY A 72 2.02 14.14 5.62
CA GLY A 72 0.83 14.93 5.31
C GLY A 72 0.02 14.36 4.13
N ASP A 73 0.63 13.57 3.26
CA ASP A 73 -0.03 12.95 2.12
C ASP A 73 -0.74 11.64 2.48
N ALA A 74 -0.56 11.13 3.70
CA ALA A 74 -1.16 9.88 4.16
C ALA A 74 -2.69 9.76 3.97
N PRO A 75 -3.53 10.79 4.26
CA PRO A 75 -4.96 10.72 3.97
C PRO A 75 -5.25 10.52 2.49
N ALA A 76 -4.58 11.27 1.60
CA ALA A 76 -4.76 11.16 0.16
C ALA A 76 -4.33 9.78 -0.37
N VAL A 77 -3.20 9.25 0.12
CA VAL A 77 -2.72 7.90 -0.24
C VAL A 77 -3.66 6.82 0.25
N SER A 78 -4.13 6.93 1.50
CA SER A 78 -5.10 6.00 2.08
C SER A 78 -6.37 5.94 1.22
N ALA A 79 -6.91 7.10 0.84
CA ALA A 79 -8.09 7.19 -0.02
C ALA A 79 -7.84 6.58 -1.41
N ALA A 80 -6.70 6.88 -2.03
CA ALA A 80 -6.34 6.32 -3.34
C ALA A 80 -6.19 4.79 -3.31
N LEU A 81 -5.61 4.24 -2.24
CA LEU A 81 -5.48 2.79 -2.06
C LEU A 81 -6.85 2.12 -1.86
N GLN A 82 -7.73 2.73 -1.07
CA GLN A 82 -9.08 2.21 -0.83
C GLN A 82 -9.96 2.31 -2.09
N ALA A 83 -9.82 3.35 -2.90
CA ALA A 83 -10.57 3.51 -4.14
C ALA A 83 -10.23 2.42 -5.18
N MET A 84 -9.04 1.81 -5.12
CA MET A 84 -8.65 0.73 -6.01
C MET A 84 -9.21 -0.64 -5.66
N ASN A 85 -9.66 -0.86 -4.41
CA ASN A 85 -10.25 -2.13 -4.02
C ASN A 85 -11.44 -1.88 -3.07
N PRO A 86 -12.68 -2.06 -3.54
CA PRO A 86 -13.87 -1.57 -2.85
C PRO A 86 -14.22 -2.32 -1.57
N THR A 87 -13.39 -3.25 -1.08
CA THR A 87 -13.61 -3.82 0.25
C THR A 87 -13.25 -2.76 1.29
N PRO A 88 -14.24 -2.17 1.98
CA PRO A 88 -13.98 -1.07 2.89
C PRO A 88 -13.06 -1.58 4.02
N PRO A 89 -12.03 -0.83 4.42
CA PRO A 89 -11.35 -1.13 5.66
C PRO A 89 -12.36 -0.97 6.78
N ILE A 90 -12.74 -2.07 7.43
CA ILE A 90 -13.55 -2.03 8.65
C ILE A 90 -12.78 -1.13 9.64
N PRO A 91 -13.34 0.01 10.08
CA PRO A 91 -12.64 0.93 10.96
C PRO A 91 -12.47 0.30 12.34
N THR A 92 -11.31 -0.31 12.61
CA THR A 92 -10.95 -0.80 13.94
C THR A 92 -10.37 0.33 14.79
N HIS A 93 -11.18 1.35 15.08
CA HIS A 93 -10.85 2.37 16.08
C HIS A 93 -11.99 2.52 17.08
N ARG A 94 -12.11 1.53 17.99
CA ARG A 94 -12.75 1.77 19.29
C ARG A 94 -11.77 2.52 20.18
N THR A 95 -11.61 3.81 19.91
CA THR A 95 -10.99 4.74 20.87
C THR A 95 -11.95 4.86 22.03
N GLN A 96 -11.65 4.20 23.15
CA GLN A 96 -12.34 4.48 24.42
C GLN A 96 -11.65 5.70 25.05
N PRO A 97 -12.33 6.84 25.26
CA PRO A 97 -11.86 7.84 26.20
C PRO A 97 -12.10 7.30 27.61
N ARG A 98 -11.03 6.87 28.29
CA ARG A 98 -11.07 6.75 29.76
C ARG A 98 -10.95 8.16 30.33
N ILE A 99 -12.09 8.81 30.50
CA ILE A 99 -12.24 10.00 31.33
C ILE A 99 -12.55 9.50 32.74
N SER A 100 -11.68 9.82 33.69
CA SER A 100 -11.90 9.71 35.12
C SER A 100 -11.57 11.06 35.74
N PRO A 101 -12.49 11.63 36.53
CA PRO A 101 -12.15 12.18 37.84
C PRO A 101 -12.65 11.26 38.96
#